data_AF-A0A0R3WUL3-F1
#
_entry.id   AF-A0A0R3WUL3-F1
#
_cell.length_a   1.000
_cell.length_b   1.000
_cell.length_c   1.000
_cell.angle_alpha   90.00
_cell.angle_beta   90.00
_cell.angle_gamma   90.00
#
_symmetry.space_group_name_H-M   'P 1'
#
loop_
_entity.id
_entity.type
_entity.pdbx_description
1 polymer ?
#
loop_
_entity_poly.entity_id
_entity_poly.type
_entity_poly.pdbx_seq_one_letter_code
_entity_poly.pdbx_strand_id
1 'polypeptide(L)'
;MMLASLNNNILNCGRDIITEDGVYLSYLPMAHILEQMFILLTIFNRGRIGFYSGEPRLLFEDAKQLKPTLWTTVPRILLRIYEGVQKKIGNSEIKKRLFAKAVASKIQAVDACNFSTSTIWDILFFSKIRALLGGHVQVIVCGGAPLPTHILRFARAAFSCWSPLSPLIERVYAFPFAKDEVVLPLDGAI
;
A
#
# COMPACT_ATOMS: atom_id res chain seq x y z
N MET A 1 -1.35 5.06 -21.11
CA MET A 1 -1.13 6.39 -20.51
C MET A 1 -0.95 6.34 -18.98
N MET A 2 -1.88 5.75 -18.21
CA MET A 2 -1.78 5.67 -16.74
C MET A 2 -0.54 4.89 -16.24
N LEU A 3 -0.20 3.75 -16.85
CA LEU A 3 0.93 2.91 -16.45
C LEU A 3 2.30 3.57 -16.72
N ALA A 4 2.44 4.27 -17.85
CA ALA A 4 3.65 5.03 -18.16
C ALA A 4 3.85 6.20 -17.17
N SER A 5 2.75 6.85 -16.78
CA SER A 5 2.77 7.88 -15.73
C SER A 5 3.12 7.32 -14.36
N LEU A 6 2.53 6.18 -13.99
CA LEU A 6 2.88 5.43 -12.78
C LEU A 6 4.38 5.15 -12.76
N ASN A 7 4.91 4.57 -13.83
CA ASN A 7 6.32 4.23 -13.92
C ASN A 7 7.22 5.47 -13.80
N ASN A 8 6.92 6.54 -14.55
CA ASN A 8 7.72 7.77 -14.50
C ASN A 8 7.74 8.40 -13.10
N ASN A 9 6.62 8.39 -12.37
CA ASN A 9 6.57 8.92 -11.01
C ASN A 9 7.29 8.02 -9.99
N ILE A 10 7.33 6.71 -10.22
CA ILE A 10 8.06 5.75 -9.37
C ILE A 10 9.57 5.89 -9.64
N LEU A 11 9.97 6.02 -10.92
CA LEU A 11 11.35 6.28 -11.36
C LEU A 11 11.89 7.59 -10.79
N ASN A 12 11.08 8.65 -10.74
CA ASN A 12 11.46 9.92 -10.12
C ASN A 12 11.79 9.78 -8.62
N CYS A 13 11.24 8.75 -7.97
CA CYS A 13 11.52 8.40 -6.59
C CYS A 13 12.61 7.31 -6.45
N GLY A 14 13.34 6.97 -7.53
CA GLY A 14 14.43 5.99 -7.53
C GLY A 14 14.00 4.54 -7.37
N ARG A 15 12.73 4.23 -7.68
CA ARG A 15 12.17 2.87 -7.65
C ARG A 15 11.75 2.51 -9.07
N ASP A 16 11.70 1.22 -9.37
CA ASP A 16 11.25 0.75 -10.67
C ASP A 16 10.25 -0.41 -10.48
N ILE A 17 9.11 -0.32 -11.16
CA ILE A 17 8.11 -1.39 -11.24
C ILE A 17 8.29 -2.27 -12.48
N ILE A 18 9.12 -1.82 -13.42
CA ILE A 18 9.39 -2.43 -14.72
C ILE A 18 10.79 -3.03 -14.72
N THR A 19 11.10 -3.80 -13.68
CA THR A 19 12.37 -4.55 -13.62
C THR A 19 12.08 -6.03 -13.86
N GLU A 20 13.01 -6.73 -14.52
CA GLU A 20 12.93 -8.18 -14.77
C GLU A 20 12.86 -9.01 -13.47
N ASP A 21 13.30 -8.42 -12.35
CA ASP A 21 13.21 -8.98 -11.00
C ASP A 21 11.87 -8.69 -10.29
N GLY A 22 10.93 -8.03 -10.97
CA GLY A 22 9.62 -7.72 -10.43
C GLY A 22 8.81 -9.00 -10.14
N VAL A 23 8.37 -9.17 -8.90
CA VAL A 23 7.51 -10.30 -8.48
C VAL A 23 6.14 -9.77 -8.09
N TYR A 24 5.12 -10.19 -8.83
CA TYR A 24 3.73 -9.83 -8.59
C TYR A 24 2.96 -10.98 -7.93
N LEU A 25 2.17 -10.67 -6.90
CA LEU A 25 1.25 -11.63 -6.27
C LEU A 25 -0.16 -11.47 -6.86
N SER A 26 -0.58 -12.46 -7.63
CA SER A 26 -1.93 -12.59 -8.18
C SER A 26 -2.85 -13.30 -7.19
N TYR A 27 -3.80 -12.57 -6.62
CA TYR A 27 -4.84 -13.15 -5.75
C TYR A 27 -6.25 -12.64 -6.01
N LEU A 28 -6.41 -11.56 -6.79
CA LEU A 28 -7.73 -11.12 -7.19
C LEU A 28 -8.27 -12.06 -8.30
N PRO A 29 -9.59 -12.19 -8.44
CA PRO A 29 -10.16 -12.94 -9.56
C PRO A 29 -9.72 -12.36 -10.90
N MET A 30 -9.40 -13.22 -11.87
CA MET A 30 -9.02 -12.81 -13.24
C MET A 30 -10.12 -12.03 -13.96
N ALA A 31 -11.38 -12.11 -13.49
CA ALA A 31 -12.47 -11.28 -13.98
C ALA A 31 -12.32 -9.78 -13.64
N HIS A 32 -11.48 -9.43 -12.66
CA HIS A 32 -11.28 -8.07 -12.24
C HIS A 32 -10.27 -7.36 -13.15
N ILE A 33 -10.64 -6.24 -13.78
CA ILE A 33 -9.78 -5.51 -14.72
C ILE A 33 -8.43 -5.10 -14.10
N LEU A 34 -8.40 -4.73 -12.82
CA LEU A 34 -7.15 -4.45 -12.10
C LEU A 34 -6.18 -5.64 -12.17
N GLU A 35 -6.68 -6.87 -11.97
CA GLU A 35 -5.85 -8.07 -11.99
C GLU A 35 -5.29 -8.31 -13.40
N GLN A 36 -6.15 -8.20 -14.42
CA GLN A 36 -5.74 -8.33 -15.82
C GLN A 36 -4.66 -7.32 -16.20
N MET A 37 -4.83 -6.06 -15.78
CA MET A 37 -3.86 -5.00 -16.05
C MET A 37 -2.48 -5.29 -15.44
N PHE A 38 -2.43 -5.77 -14.20
CA PHE A 38 -1.17 -6.03 -13.51
C PHE A 38 -0.50 -7.33 -13.98
N ILE A 39 -1.27 -8.38 -14.28
CA ILE A 39 -0.74 -9.59 -14.93
C ILE A 39 -0.10 -9.23 -16.27
N LEU A 40 -0.81 -8.48 -17.12
CA LEU A 40 -0.27 -8.05 -18.41
C LEU A 40 0.99 -7.21 -18.23
N LEU A 41 0.98 -6.24 -17.30
CA LEU A 41 2.14 -5.41 -16.99
C LEU A 41 3.35 -6.27 -16.59
N THR A 42 3.17 -7.23 -15.68
CA THR A 42 4.25 -8.10 -15.25
C THR A 42 4.79 -8.95 -16.39
N ILE A 43 3.92 -9.47 -17.27
CA ILE A 43 4.33 -10.24 -18.46
C ILE A 43 5.12 -9.36 -19.44
N PHE A 44 4.64 -8.16 -19.75
CA PHE A 44 5.33 -7.22 -20.65
C PHE A 44 6.73 -6.86 -20.16
N ASN A 45 6.93 -6.85 -18.84
CA ASN A 45 8.18 -6.48 -18.21
C ASN A 45 9.09 -7.68 -17.90
N ARG A 46 8.75 -8.89 -18.39
CA ARG A 46 9.45 -10.16 -18.08
C ARG A 46 9.56 -10.47 -16.58
N GLY A 47 8.63 -9.93 -15.77
CA GLY A 47 8.56 -10.22 -14.35
C GLY A 47 7.99 -11.60 -14.06
N ARG A 48 7.89 -11.93 -12.77
CA ARG A 48 7.38 -13.21 -12.27
C ARG A 48 6.03 -13.01 -11.60
N ILE A 49 5.09 -13.91 -11.87
CA ILE A 49 3.75 -13.89 -11.27
C ILE A 49 3.62 -15.11 -10.36
N GLY A 50 3.32 -14.88 -9.08
CA GLY A 50 2.92 -15.93 -8.15
C GLY A 50 1.41 -15.92 -7.97
N PHE A 51 0.76 -17.06 -8.18
CA PHE A 51 -0.65 -17.24 -7.91
C PHE A 51 -0.84 -17.72 -6.47
N TYR A 52 -1.78 -17.11 -5.75
CA TYR A 52 -2.15 -17.60 -4.42
C TYR A 52 -2.78 -18.99 -4.47
N SER A 53 -2.72 -19.72 -3.36
CA SER A 53 -3.13 -21.12 -3.25
C SER A 53 -4.66 -21.36 -3.34
N GLY A 54 -5.46 -20.32 -3.62
CA GLY A 54 -6.92 -20.40 -3.71
C GLY A 54 -7.66 -20.16 -2.39
N GLU A 55 -6.97 -20.22 -1.24
CA GLU A 55 -7.56 -19.94 0.07
C GLU A 55 -7.16 -18.54 0.58
N PRO A 56 -8.11 -17.59 0.74
CA PRO A 56 -7.81 -16.23 1.19
C PRO A 56 -7.19 -16.14 2.59
N ARG A 57 -7.33 -17.19 3.42
CA ARG A 57 -6.73 -17.27 4.76
C ARG A 57 -5.21 -17.46 4.70
N LEU A 58 -4.74 -18.21 3.69
CA LEU A 58 -3.34 -18.50 3.46
C LEU A 58 -2.63 -17.41 2.65
N LEU A 59 -3.36 -16.40 2.16
CA LEU A 59 -2.83 -15.33 1.33
C LEU A 59 -1.57 -14.66 1.90
N PHE A 60 -1.53 -14.39 3.21
CA PHE A 60 -0.35 -13.78 3.84
C PHE A 60 0.80 -14.77 4.00
N GLU A 61 0.53 -16.07 4.10
CA GLU A 61 1.56 -17.10 4.11
C GLU A 61 2.17 -17.27 2.73
N ASP A 62 1.33 -17.34 1.69
CA ASP A 62 1.74 -17.34 0.28
C ASP A 62 2.57 -16.09 -0.05
N ALA A 63 2.08 -14.90 0.37
CA ALA A 63 2.81 -13.65 0.16
C ALA A 63 4.16 -13.63 0.88
N LYS A 64 4.25 -14.22 2.07
CA LYS A 64 5.52 -14.30 2.83
C LYS A 64 6.53 -15.23 2.16
N GLN A 65 6.07 -16.31 1.53
CA GLN A 65 6.92 -17.22 0.78
C GLN A 65 7.36 -16.60 -0.55
N LEU A 66 6.42 -16.00 -1.28
CA LEU A 66 6.68 -15.38 -2.59
C LEU A 66 7.54 -14.12 -2.48
N LYS A 67 7.43 -13.36 -1.38
CA LYS A 67 8.10 -12.06 -1.15
C LYS A 67 7.88 -11.10 -2.33
N PRO A 68 6.64 -10.73 -2.67
CA PRO A 68 6.34 -9.91 -3.83
C PRO A 68 6.97 -8.52 -3.72
N THR A 69 7.39 -7.97 -4.85
CA THR A 69 7.84 -6.58 -4.97
C THR A 69 6.68 -5.66 -5.34
N LEU A 70 5.70 -6.19 -6.07
CA LEU A 70 4.48 -5.51 -6.50
C LEU A 70 3.26 -6.18 -5.87
N TRP A 71 2.45 -5.39 -5.17
CA TRP A 71 1.22 -5.88 -4.57
C TRP A 71 0.04 -4.99 -4.93
N THR A 72 -0.92 -5.56 -5.65
CA THR A 72 -2.25 -4.94 -5.83
C THR A 72 -3.12 -5.33 -4.66
N THR A 73 -3.97 -4.43 -4.20
CA THR A 73 -4.87 -4.74 -3.10
C THR A 73 -6.19 -3.99 -3.20
N VAL A 74 -7.14 -4.39 -2.36
CA VAL A 74 -8.45 -3.76 -2.26
C VAL A 74 -8.58 -3.07 -0.90
N PRO A 75 -9.39 -1.99 -0.79
CA PRO A 75 -9.52 -1.22 0.45
C PRO A 75 -9.80 -2.06 1.69
N ARG A 76 -10.62 -3.11 1.56
CA ARG A 76 -10.99 -4.02 2.65
C ARG A 76 -9.79 -4.71 3.30
N ILE A 77 -8.76 -5.06 2.53
CA ILE A 77 -7.56 -5.74 3.06
C ILE A 77 -6.70 -4.76 3.84
N LEU A 78 -6.51 -3.53 3.32
CA LEU A 78 -5.77 -2.48 4.03
C LEU A 78 -6.46 -2.07 5.34
N LEU A 79 -7.78 -1.95 5.32
CA LEU A 79 -8.61 -1.74 6.52
C LEU A 79 -8.36 -2.84 7.57
N ARG A 80 -8.40 -4.12 7.16
CA ARG A 80 -8.17 -5.25 8.06
C ARG A 80 -6.76 -5.24 8.67
N ILE A 81 -5.74 -4.90 7.88
CA ILE A 81 -4.36 -4.75 8.37
C ILE A 81 -4.29 -3.62 9.40
N TYR A 82 -4.89 -2.47 9.08
CA TYR A 82 -4.93 -1.32 9.99
C TYR A 82 -5.62 -1.65 11.32
N GLU A 83 -6.82 -2.25 11.27
CA GLU A 83 -7.54 -2.70 12.47
C GLU A 83 -6.73 -3.72 13.28
N GLY A 84 -6.05 -4.66 12.61
CA GLY A 84 -5.18 -5.64 13.26
C GLY A 84 -4.01 -4.98 13.99
N VAL A 85 -3.44 -3.91 13.42
CA VAL A 85 -2.38 -3.13 14.06
C VAL A 85 -2.92 -2.33 15.24
N GLN A 86 -4.07 -1.67 15.09
CA GLN A 86 -4.72 -0.93 16.17
C GLN A 86 -5.06 -1.84 17.37
N LYS A 87 -5.56 -3.05 17.11
CA LYS A 87 -5.79 -4.07 18.15
C LYS A 87 -4.51 -4.45 18.90
N LYS A 88 -3.37 -4.57 18.19
CA LYS A 88 -2.07 -4.88 18.81
C LYS A 88 -1.49 -3.72 19.64
N ILE A 89 -1.76 -2.48 19.23
CA ILE A 89 -1.39 -1.28 20.00
C ILE A 89 -2.20 -1.22 21.30
N GLY A 90 -3.47 -1.64 21.24
CA GLY A 90 -4.39 -1.69 22.36
C GLY A 90 -4.85 -0.30 22.81
N ASN A 91 -5.36 -0.20 24.04
CA ASN A 91 -5.94 1.04 24.58
C ASN A 91 -4.93 1.96 25.27
N SER A 92 -3.63 1.66 25.22
CA SER A 92 -2.62 2.52 25.83
C SER A 92 -2.43 3.81 25.03
N GLU A 93 -2.80 4.93 25.63
CA GLU A 93 -2.72 6.27 25.02
C GLU A 93 -1.27 6.63 24.62
N ILE A 94 -0.30 6.19 25.41
CA ILE A 94 1.13 6.39 25.14
C ILE A 94 1.53 5.65 23.86
N LYS A 95 1.13 4.38 23.70
CA LYS A 95 1.45 3.59 22.51
C LYS A 95 0.77 4.15 21.26
N LYS A 96 -0.48 4.63 21.38
CA LYS A 96 -1.20 5.29 20.28
C LYS A 96 -0.50 6.57 19.82
N ARG A 97 -0.10 7.44 20.75
CA ARG A 97 0.64 8.67 20.42
C ARG A 97 1.99 8.37 19.79
N LEU A 98 2.70 7.36 20.32
CA LEU A 98 3.99 6.94 19.77
C LEU A 98 3.85 6.40 18.34
N PHE A 99 2.82 5.59 18.10
CA PHE A 99 2.51 5.07 16.77
C PHE A 99 2.10 6.17 15.79
N ALA A 100 1.27 7.13 16.23
CA ALA A 100 0.90 8.28 15.39
C ALA A 100 2.13 9.11 14.99
N LYS A 101 3.06 9.36 15.92
CA LYS A 101 4.35 10.01 15.62
C LYS A 101 5.20 9.19 14.65
N ALA A 102 5.26 7.88 14.82
CA ALA A 102 5.99 6.98 13.93
C ALA A 102 5.45 7.04 12.49
N VAL A 103 4.12 6.99 12.33
CA VAL A 103 3.44 7.11 11.04
C VAL A 103 3.70 8.48 10.40
N ALA A 104 3.56 9.58 11.17
CA ALA A 104 3.81 10.93 10.66
C ALA A 104 5.26 11.13 10.18
N SER A 105 6.24 10.68 10.96
CA SER A 105 7.66 10.73 10.59
C SER A 105 7.95 9.92 9.32
N LYS A 106 7.33 8.74 9.18
CA LYS A 106 7.52 7.91 7.98
C LYS A 106 6.86 8.48 6.74
N ILE A 107 5.69 9.10 6.87
CA ILE A 107 5.05 9.77 5.72
C ILE A 107 5.95 10.89 5.20
N GLN A 108 6.53 11.71 6.08
CA GLN A 108 7.47 12.76 5.66
C GLN A 108 8.68 12.20 4.91
N ALA A 109 9.24 11.08 5.37
CA ALA A 109 10.33 10.40 4.67
C ALA A 109 9.89 9.90 3.29
N VAL A 110 8.73 9.23 3.20
CA VAL A 110 8.19 8.69 1.95
C VAL A 110 7.82 9.80 0.96
N ASP A 111 7.29 10.93 1.43
CA ASP A 111 6.99 12.10 0.59
C ASP A 111 8.26 12.77 0.05
N ALA A 112 9.39 12.65 0.77
CA ALA A 112 10.72 13.04 0.30
C ALA A 112 11.41 11.96 -0.56
N CYS A 113 10.66 10.96 -1.07
CA CYS A 113 11.17 9.77 -1.77
C CYS A 113 12.23 8.97 -0.98
N ASN A 114 12.27 9.09 0.34
CA ASN A 114 13.15 8.30 1.20
C ASN A 114 12.40 7.07 1.73
N PHE A 115 12.63 5.93 1.07
CA PHE A 115 12.01 4.65 1.42
C PHE A 115 12.89 3.79 2.35
N SER A 116 13.85 4.40 3.05
CA SER A 116 14.72 3.67 3.97
C SER A 116 13.91 2.92 5.01
N THR A 117 14.18 1.63 5.12
CA THR A 117 13.49 0.68 6.00
C THR A 117 14.22 0.44 7.33
N SER A 118 15.29 1.21 7.58
CA SER A 118 16.22 1.07 8.71
C SER A 118 16.01 2.06 9.86
N THR A 119 14.86 2.75 9.91
CA THR A 119 14.58 3.70 10.99
C THR A 119 14.21 2.97 12.28
N ILE A 120 14.44 3.57 13.45
CA ILE A 120 14.04 3.00 14.77
C ILE A 120 12.55 2.60 14.79
N TRP A 121 11.69 3.42 14.17
CA TRP A 121 10.26 3.14 14.01
C TRP A 121 9.95 1.90 13.17
N ASP A 122 10.79 1.61 12.18
CA ASP A 122 10.65 0.43 11.35
C ASP A 122 10.87 -0.83 12.15
N ILE A 123 11.96 -0.87 12.92
CA ILE A 123 12.30 -2.04 13.73
C ILE A 123 11.20 -2.29 14.76
N LEU A 124 10.67 -1.22 15.37
CA LEU A 124 9.71 -1.31 16.47
C LEU A 124 8.28 -1.71 16.02
N PHE A 125 7.75 -1.08 14.96
CA PHE A 125 6.36 -1.26 14.54
C PHE A 125 6.21 -1.87 13.14
N PHE A 126 6.94 -1.35 12.16
CA PHE A 126 6.66 -1.65 10.75
C PHE A 126 7.29 -2.95 10.25
N SER A 127 8.36 -3.44 10.87
CA SER A 127 9.04 -4.70 10.56
C SER A 127 8.08 -5.88 10.56
N LYS A 128 7.22 -5.95 11.59
CA LYS A 128 6.20 -6.99 11.74
C LYS A 128 5.10 -6.89 10.69
N ILE A 129 4.77 -5.68 10.24
CA ILE A 129 3.74 -5.45 9.22
C ILE A 129 4.28 -5.81 7.84
N ARG A 130 5.51 -5.37 7.51
CA ARG A 130 6.19 -5.72 6.25
C ARG A 130 6.46 -7.21 6.14
N ALA A 131 6.75 -7.88 7.25
CA ALA A 131 6.94 -9.32 7.29
C ALA A 131 5.70 -10.12 6.87
N LEU A 132 4.49 -9.54 6.91
CA LEU A 132 3.27 -10.19 6.41
C LEU A 132 3.30 -10.42 4.89
N LEU A 133 4.09 -9.63 4.16
CA LEU A 133 4.24 -9.72 2.71
C LEU A 133 5.69 -10.05 2.33
N GLY A 134 6.45 -10.66 3.25
CA GLY A 134 7.82 -11.07 2.99
C GLY A 134 8.88 -9.96 3.01
N GLY A 135 8.49 -8.69 3.23
CA GLY A 135 9.41 -7.57 3.47
C GLY A 135 10.01 -6.90 2.23
N HIS A 136 9.71 -7.38 1.02
CA HIS A 136 10.28 -6.87 -0.24
C HIS A 136 9.32 -5.97 -1.04
N VAL A 137 8.13 -5.69 -0.51
CA VAL A 137 7.12 -4.89 -1.23
C VAL A 137 7.63 -3.48 -1.47
N GLN A 138 7.72 -3.11 -2.74
CA GLN A 138 8.20 -1.81 -3.18
C GLN A 138 7.07 -0.87 -3.59
N VAL A 139 6.03 -1.44 -4.20
CA VAL A 139 4.88 -0.69 -4.72
C VAL A 139 3.59 -1.38 -4.32
N ILE A 140 2.66 -0.56 -3.81
CA ILE A 140 1.31 -0.98 -3.47
C ILE A 140 0.32 -0.16 -4.29
N VAL A 141 -0.56 -0.87 -4.99
CA VAL A 141 -1.65 -0.26 -5.75
C VAL A 141 -2.97 -0.73 -5.16
N CYS A 142 -3.73 0.22 -4.61
CA CYS A 142 -5.05 -0.06 -4.07
C CYS A 142 -6.13 0.45 -5.03
N GLY A 143 -7.12 -0.38 -5.36
CA GLY A 143 -8.21 -0.02 -6.26
C GLY A 143 -9.52 -0.76 -5.95
N GLY A 144 -10.61 -0.33 -6.61
CA GLY A 144 -11.92 -0.97 -6.54
C GLY A 144 -12.96 -0.28 -5.62
N ALA A 145 -12.53 0.56 -4.68
CA ALA A 145 -13.40 1.38 -3.85
C ALA A 145 -12.64 2.57 -3.24
N PRO A 146 -13.33 3.63 -2.77
CA PRO A 146 -12.69 4.73 -2.06
C PRO A 146 -12.08 4.23 -0.75
N LEU A 147 -10.90 4.77 -0.41
CA LEU A 147 -10.17 4.43 0.82
C LEU A 147 -9.89 5.73 1.59
N PRO A 148 -10.16 5.78 2.92
CA PRO A 148 -9.87 6.97 3.71
C PRO A 148 -8.39 7.35 3.69
N THR A 149 -8.11 8.66 3.62
CA THR A 149 -6.75 9.22 3.51
C THR A 149 -5.84 8.78 4.66
N HIS A 150 -6.37 8.62 5.87
CA HIS A 150 -5.58 8.18 7.02
C HIS A 150 -5.08 6.73 6.88
N ILE A 151 -5.84 5.85 6.22
CA ILE A 151 -5.46 4.46 5.97
C ILE A 151 -4.44 4.37 4.86
N LEU A 152 -4.61 5.17 3.79
CA LEU A 152 -3.63 5.30 2.72
C LEU A 152 -2.27 5.78 3.26
N ARG A 153 -2.30 6.83 4.08
CA ARG A 153 -1.12 7.37 4.78
C ARG A 153 -0.44 6.32 5.66
N PHE A 154 -1.24 5.57 6.43
CA PHE A 154 -0.73 4.46 7.22
C PHE A 154 -0.10 3.36 6.35
N ALA A 155 -0.76 2.93 5.26
CA ALA A 155 -0.25 1.88 4.38
C ALA A 155 1.10 2.28 3.74
N ARG A 156 1.20 3.53 3.27
CA ARG A 156 2.45 4.10 2.72
C ARG A 156 3.58 4.09 3.75
N ALA A 157 3.30 4.52 4.98
CA ALA A 157 4.27 4.48 6.07
C ALA A 157 4.68 3.05 6.42
N ALA A 158 3.70 2.17 6.56
CA ALA A 158 3.90 0.81 7.05
C ALA A 158 4.71 -0.07 6.10
N PHE A 159 4.47 0.07 4.80
CA PHE A 159 5.21 -0.69 3.79
C PHE A 159 6.41 0.08 3.23
N SER A 160 6.60 1.35 3.61
CA SER A 160 7.65 2.22 3.05
C SER A 160 7.64 2.14 1.53
N CYS A 161 6.45 2.27 0.95
CA CYS A 161 6.18 2.00 -0.45
C CYS A 161 5.66 3.24 -1.15
N TRP A 162 5.95 3.30 -2.45
CA TRP A 162 5.33 4.28 -3.32
C TRP A 162 3.86 3.90 -3.53
N SER A 163 2.97 4.89 -3.53
CA SER A 163 1.55 4.71 -3.82
C SER A 163 1.05 5.89 -4.66
N PRO A 164 0.19 5.65 -5.66
CA PRO A 164 -0.27 6.69 -6.57
C PRO A 164 -1.10 7.80 -5.90
N LEU A 165 -1.61 7.59 -4.69
CA LEU A 165 -2.35 8.59 -3.92
C LEU A 165 -1.44 9.46 -3.02
N SER A 166 -0.28 9.83 -3.54
CA SER A 166 0.58 10.82 -2.89
C SER A 166 0.00 12.23 -3.02
N PRO A 167 0.11 13.12 -2.01
CA PRO A 167 -0.23 14.53 -2.15
C PRO A 167 0.53 15.21 -3.31
N LEU A 168 1.71 14.69 -3.68
CA LEU A 168 2.47 15.15 -4.85
C LEU A 168 1.80 14.75 -6.18
N ILE A 169 1.02 13.66 -6.20
CA ILE A 169 0.33 13.15 -7.39
C ILE A 169 -1.07 13.76 -7.50
N GLU A 170 -1.70 14.17 -6.40
CA GLU A 170 -2.96 14.96 -6.42
C GLU A 170 -2.82 16.25 -7.25
N ARG A 171 -1.59 16.81 -7.32
CA ARG A 171 -1.27 17.96 -8.17
C ARG A 171 -1.06 17.64 -9.65
N VAL A 172 -0.69 16.40 -9.99
CA VAL A 172 -0.36 15.99 -11.38
C VAL A 172 -1.51 15.22 -12.04
N TYR A 173 -2.32 14.52 -11.24
CA TYR A 173 -3.51 13.80 -11.68
C TYR A 173 -4.66 14.13 -10.73
N ALA A 174 -5.48 15.11 -11.12
CA ALA A 174 -6.83 15.26 -10.62
C ALA A 174 -7.64 14.05 -11.09
N PHE A 175 -7.56 12.92 -10.37
CA PHE A 175 -8.56 11.87 -10.46
C PHE A 175 -9.86 12.45 -9.87
N PRO A 176 -10.97 12.55 -10.62
CA PRO A 176 -12.17 13.25 -10.18
C PRO A 176 -12.98 12.50 -9.11
N PHE A 177 -12.45 11.44 -8.50
CA PHE A 177 -13.17 10.63 -7.51
C PHE A 177 -12.93 11.04 -6.05
N ALA A 178 -12.04 11.99 -5.78
CA ALA A 178 -11.66 12.38 -4.41
C ALA A 178 -12.10 13.79 -4.00
N LYS A 179 -12.89 14.50 -4.83
CA LYS A 179 -13.36 15.86 -4.50
C LYS A 179 -14.67 15.93 -3.74
N ASP A 180 -15.42 14.83 -3.65
CA ASP A 180 -16.65 14.83 -2.86
C ASP A 180 -16.32 14.41 -1.43
N GLU A 181 -15.80 15.37 -0.67
CA GLU A 181 -16.10 15.46 0.76
C GLU A 181 -17.63 15.45 0.92
N VAL A 182 -18.22 14.27 1.10
CA VAL A 182 -19.49 14.18 1.82
C VAL A 182 -19.16 14.43 3.28
N VAL A 183 -19.11 15.72 3.62
CA VAL A 183 -19.30 16.25 4.96
C VAL A 183 -20.62 15.68 5.46
N LEU A 184 -20.57 14.62 6.28
CA LEU A 184 -21.71 14.28 7.13
C LEU A 184 -21.69 15.31 8.28
N PRO A 185 -22.70 16.18 8.40
CA PRO A 185 -22.79 17.09 9.53
C PRO A 185 -23.07 16.25 10.78
N LEU A 186 -22.11 16.22 11.70
CA LEU A 186 -22.35 15.84 13.09
C LEU A 186 -22.78 17.11 13.82
N ASP A 187 -24.07 17.43 13.80
CA ASP A 187 -24.70 18.38 14.72
C ASP A 187 -26.20 18.08 14.89
N GLY A 188 -26.64 17.95 16.14
CA GLY A 188 -28.06 17.92 16.58
C GLY A 188 -28.65 16.50 16.67
N ALA A 189 -28.69 15.83 17.84
CA ALA A 189 -29.56 16.07 18.99
C ALA A 189 -31.05 15.81 18.73
N ILE A 190 -31.58 14.87 19.52
CA ILE A 190 -32.99 14.46 19.77
C ILE A 190 -33.55 13.40 18.81
#